data_AF-A0A1H3ZV36-F1
#
_entry.id   AF-A0A1H3ZV36-F1
#
_cell.length_a   1.000
_cell.length_b   1.000
_cell.length_c   1.000
_cell.angle_alpha   90.00
_cell.angle_beta   90.00
_cell.angle_gamma   90.00
#
_symmetry.space_group_name_H-M   'P 1'
#
loop_
_entity.id
_entity.type
_entity.pdbx_description
1 polymer ?
#
loop_
_entity_poly.entity_id
_entity_poly.type
_entity_poly.pdbx_seq_one_letter_code
_entity_poly.pdbx_strand_id
1 'polypeptide(L)'
;MKTAMKPVLLLFIALLALALPATATTKADKEVNLRGDFVGSDECAKCHQSVYDEWKDTRHATVLRKLYTKENHRIEAPWGTEKEPKTATLVSGQKITTFMKGDKYWVTMHDAKDPSRDISRRIDAVGYKSQTNFMSWDEENNSLSYLPFTYWRDDNTGEHWGNFFYFLYWQPDGSFFPEEKLKDNINFLGYENRCADCHVTGFYAKSWEELPDIGRVVDEHNLWTTTEFRIGCEKCHGPGGTHVKSLNRKDIVNPENLAEENQADDCHQCHQSGYSSNYTAPHLNPYINENAVIFDEDNPLGPGDHFNVGENLEDYYTSFLRYQWAGTEYFQQGKSSAMQLASSKHGKAGINCKTCHDPHTQKTRKLTNDLCLDCHTDKGTAEHQMEAHKMMDVSCVDCHMPFMIGSRVRSVRYDNRSHHFDVLTPTDSLEQFDYLKQFTEPDADPENRQTKFWQKINENGACYDSWKYPSNMFWCTSFDVLPNACSSCHHSEFPLPGKFDDEQRNKLLRGQERYNKFLKATTK
;
A
#
# COMPACT_ATOMS: atom_id res chain seq x y z
N MET A 1 22.51 -14.66 85.37
CA MET A 1 23.89 -14.42 84.89
C MET A 1 23.78 -13.79 83.51
N LYS A 2 24.35 -12.66 83.13
CA LYS A 2 25.18 -11.61 83.75
C LYS A 2 24.92 -10.40 82.81
N THR A 3 24.35 -9.30 83.32
CA THR A 3 24.96 -7.94 83.37
C THR A 3 25.39 -7.34 82.02
N ALA A 4 25.21 -6.07 81.68
CA ALA A 4 24.52 -4.90 82.22
C ALA A 4 24.79 -3.72 81.25
N MET A 5 23.88 -2.72 81.21
CA MET A 5 24.14 -1.25 81.18
C MET A 5 24.99 -0.59 80.06
N LYS A 6 24.77 0.64 79.59
CA LYS A 6 23.71 1.68 79.58
C LYS A 6 24.30 2.89 78.77
N PRO A 7 23.58 4.03 78.59
CA PRO A 7 23.53 4.86 77.38
C PRO A 7 24.50 6.06 77.38
N VAL A 8 24.61 6.80 76.26
CA VAL A 8 24.98 8.23 76.29
C VAL A 8 24.23 9.03 75.22
N LEU A 9 23.80 10.20 75.67
CA LEU A 9 22.99 11.26 75.08
C LEU A 9 23.85 12.23 74.25
N LEU A 10 23.28 12.72 73.14
CA LEU A 10 23.52 13.97 72.38
C LEU A 10 24.82 14.77 72.59
N LEU A 11 25.51 15.11 71.49
CA LEU A 11 26.08 16.45 71.31
C LEU A 11 26.10 16.88 69.84
N PHE A 12 25.51 18.06 69.60
CA PHE A 12 25.51 18.83 68.36
C PHE A 12 26.94 19.25 67.98
N ILE A 13 27.32 19.07 66.70
CA ILE A 13 28.33 19.90 66.05
C ILE A 13 27.72 20.41 64.73
N ALA A 14 27.46 21.72 64.71
CA ALA A 14 27.16 22.47 63.50
C ALA A 14 28.47 22.67 62.72
N LEU A 15 28.47 22.36 61.44
CA LEU A 15 29.48 22.81 60.49
C LEU A 15 28.75 23.38 59.27
N LEU A 16 28.90 24.69 59.12
CA LEU A 16 28.47 25.47 57.96
C LEU A 16 29.02 24.82 56.67
N ALA A 17 28.12 24.44 55.77
CA ALA A 17 28.45 24.28 54.35
C ALA A 17 27.67 25.35 53.57
N LEU A 18 28.43 26.21 52.90
CA LEU A 18 27.94 27.28 52.04
C LEU A 18 26.97 26.73 50.99
N ALA A 19 25.80 27.36 50.88
CA ALA A 19 24.90 27.18 49.75
C ALA A 19 25.58 27.75 48.49
N LEU A 20 26.03 26.85 47.62
CA LEU A 20 26.26 27.16 46.21
C LEU A 20 24.92 27.00 45.48
N PRO A 21 24.53 27.94 44.61
CA PRO A 21 23.31 27.79 43.84
C PRO A 21 23.47 26.57 42.94
N ALA A 22 22.56 25.61 43.07
CA ALA A 22 22.39 24.57 42.08
C ALA A 22 22.05 25.28 40.77
N THR A 23 23.06 25.47 39.91
CA THR A 23 22.83 25.68 38.49
C THR A 23 22.01 24.50 38.04
N ALA A 24 20.73 24.74 37.78
CA ALA A 24 19.89 23.82 37.05
C ALA A 24 20.65 23.48 35.77
N THR A 25 21.27 22.31 35.76
CA THR A 25 21.67 21.67 34.52
C THR A 25 20.37 21.45 33.80
N THR A 26 20.10 22.33 32.83
CA THR A 26 19.15 22.11 31.77
C THR A 26 19.31 20.66 31.36
N LYS A 27 18.25 19.88 31.61
CA LYS A 27 18.09 18.53 31.10
C LYS A 27 18.39 18.67 29.61
N ALA A 28 19.58 18.26 29.18
CA ALA A 28 19.91 18.24 27.76
C ALA A 28 18.77 17.46 27.12
N ASP A 29 18.08 18.10 26.16
CA ASP A 29 17.11 17.42 25.33
C ASP A 29 17.80 16.14 24.85
N LYS A 30 17.32 14.99 25.33
CA LYS A 30 17.71 13.72 24.74
C LYS A 30 17.27 13.87 23.29
N GLU A 31 18.22 14.03 22.38
CA GLU A 31 17.97 13.79 20.97
C GLU A 31 17.23 12.45 20.91
N VAL A 32 16.03 12.52 20.33
CA VAL A 32 15.18 11.38 20.05
C VAL A 32 16.10 10.30 19.47
N ASN A 33 16.04 9.09 20.01
CA ASN A 33 16.75 7.96 19.40
C ASN A 33 16.06 7.69 18.07
N LEU A 34 16.47 8.47 17.06
CA LEU A 34 16.01 8.35 15.69
C LEU A 34 16.33 6.93 15.26
N ARG A 35 15.56 6.46 14.28
CA ARG A 35 15.67 5.20 13.54
C ARG A 35 17.06 5.03 12.86
N GLY A 36 18.12 5.70 13.32
CA GLY A 36 19.43 5.95 12.74
C GLY A 36 19.52 7.26 11.96
N ASP A 37 20.75 7.65 11.62
CA ASP A 37 21.03 8.81 10.76
C ASP A 37 20.78 8.43 9.29
N PHE A 38 19.68 8.91 8.70
CA PHE A 38 19.41 8.80 7.28
C PHE A 38 20.14 9.91 6.50
N VAL A 39 20.89 9.53 5.47
CA VAL A 39 21.70 10.46 4.65
C VAL A 39 21.09 10.73 3.27
N GLY A 40 20.11 9.93 2.85
CA GLY A 40 19.44 10.02 1.56
C GLY A 40 20.23 9.38 0.42
N SER A 41 19.49 8.91 -0.59
CA SER A 41 20.05 8.16 -1.73
C SER A 41 21.09 8.94 -2.56
N ASP A 42 21.02 10.28 -2.56
CA ASP A 42 21.98 11.13 -3.27
C ASP A 42 23.38 11.08 -2.63
N GLU A 43 23.48 10.84 -1.32
CA GLU A 43 24.77 10.60 -0.65
C GLU A 43 25.34 9.23 -1.04
N CYS A 44 24.49 8.22 -1.16
CA CYS A 44 24.89 6.89 -1.64
C CYS A 44 25.44 6.95 -3.07
N ALA A 45 24.87 7.79 -3.94
CA ALA A 45 25.27 7.95 -5.33
C ALA A 45 26.75 8.36 -5.50
N LYS A 46 27.32 9.10 -4.53
CA LYS A 46 28.71 9.56 -4.58
C LYS A 46 29.73 8.42 -4.66
N CYS A 47 29.40 7.26 -4.09
CA CYS A 47 30.22 6.04 -4.12
C CYS A 47 29.60 4.92 -4.97
N HIS A 48 28.27 4.85 -5.06
CA HIS A 48 27.52 3.78 -5.72
C HIS A 48 26.74 4.26 -6.96
N GLN A 49 27.38 5.11 -7.78
CA GLN A 49 26.74 5.76 -8.93
C GLN A 49 26.06 4.78 -9.90
N SER A 50 26.69 3.64 -10.20
CA SER A 50 26.12 2.64 -11.11
C SER A 50 24.78 2.09 -10.62
N VAL A 51 24.68 1.78 -9.32
CA VAL A 51 23.45 1.25 -8.72
C VAL A 51 22.39 2.35 -8.62
N TYR A 52 22.80 3.57 -8.27
CA TYR A 52 21.91 4.72 -8.25
C TYR A 52 21.30 4.99 -9.63
N ASP A 53 22.10 4.89 -10.70
CA ASP A 53 21.63 5.10 -12.07
C ASP A 53 20.62 4.05 -12.52
N GLU A 54 20.73 2.82 -12.02
CA GLU A 54 19.74 1.76 -12.24
C GLU A 54 18.44 2.01 -11.45
N TRP A 55 18.53 2.56 -10.24
CA TRP A 55 17.42 2.74 -9.32
C TRP A 55 16.60 4.02 -9.54
N LYS A 56 17.23 5.14 -9.87
CA LYS A 56 16.61 6.49 -9.80
C LYS A 56 15.36 6.68 -10.68
N ASP A 57 15.22 5.87 -11.73
CA ASP A 57 14.09 5.93 -12.67
C ASP A 57 13.04 4.83 -12.43
N THR A 58 13.24 3.99 -11.39
CA THR A 58 12.30 2.93 -11.02
C THR A 58 11.04 3.47 -10.35
N ARG A 59 10.03 2.60 -10.15
CA ARG A 59 8.82 2.98 -9.40
C ARG A 59 9.11 3.23 -7.92
N HIS A 60 10.16 2.64 -7.34
CA HIS A 60 10.58 2.89 -5.95
C HIS A 60 11.08 4.32 -5.81
N ALA A 61 11.96 4.76 -6.73
CA ALA A 61 12.48 6.12 -6.73
C ALA A 61 11.43 7.19 -7.07
N THR A 62 10.34 6.81 -7.75
CA THR A 62 9.33 7.75 -8.29
C THR A 62 7.92 7.54 -7.75
N VAL A 63 7.76 6.72 -6.69
CA VAL A 63 6.45 6.40 -6.09
C VAL A 63 5.72 7.66 -5.64
N LEU A 64 6.50 8.63 -5.16
CA LEU A 64 6.07 9.94 -4.73
C LEU A 64 6.98 10.99 -5.39
N ARG A 65 6.39 12.00 -6.00
CA ARG A 65 7.14 13.07 -6.66
C ARG A 65 6.74 14.40 -6.05
N LYS A 66 7.64 14.99 -5.28
CA LYS A 66 7.52 16.35 -4.78
C LYS A 66 7.57 17.33 -5.95
N LEU A 67 6.59 18.22 -6.03
CA LEU A 67 6.50 19.23 -7.09
C LEU A 67 7.36 20.45 -6.77
N TYR A 68 7.46 21.34 -7.76
CA TYR A 68 8.22 22.59 -7.68
C TYR A 68 9.71 22.36 -7.42
N THR A 69 10.21 21.23 -7.92
CA THR A 69 11.64 20.89 -7.99
C THR A 69 12.10 20.99 -9.45
N LYS A 70 13.41 21.06 -9.68
CA LYS A 70 13.98 21.12 -11.03
C LYS A 70 13.56 19.90 -11.86
N GLU A 71 13.55 18.74 -11.22
CA GLU A 71 13.24 17.43 -11.81
C GLU A 71 11.72 17.23 -11.96
N ASN A 72 10.90 17.81 -11.06
CA ASN A 72 9.45 17.64 -11.05
C ASN A 72 8.73 18.98 -10.95
N HIS A 73 8.36 19.54 -12.10
CA HIS A 73 7.61 20.81 -12.20
C HIS A 73 6.35 20.71 -13.06
N ARG A 74 5.99 19.51 -13.55
CA ARG A 74 4.81 19.31 -14.40
C ARG A 74 3.98 18.13 -13.93
N ILE A 75 2.66 18.32 -14.04
CA ILE A 75 1.68 17.27 -13.84
C ILE A 75 0.96 17.00 -15.17
N GLU A 76 0.98 15.75 -15.61
CA GLU A 76 0.25 15.29 -16.78
C GLU A 76 -1.22 15.05 -16.40
N ALA A 77 -2.01 16.12 -16.39
CA ALA A 77 -3.47 16.11 -16.18
C ALA A 77 -4.10 17.35 -16.86
N PRO A 78 -5.43 17.38 -17.08
CA PRO A 78 -6.08 18.54 -17.69
C PRO A 78 -6.18 19.69 -16.69
N TRP A 79 -5.33 20.72 -16.89
CA TRP A 79 -5.33 21.97 -16.11
C TRP A 79 -5.88 23.13 -16.93
N GLY A 80 -6.64 24.01 -16.27
CA GLY A 80 -6.99 25.34 -16.77
C GLY A 80 -6.00 26.42 -16.34
N THR A 81 -6.33 27.68 -16.62
CA THR A 81 -5.65 28.85 -16.06
C THR A 81 -6.53 29.51 -15.00
N GLU A 82 -5.99 30.44 -14.19
CA GLU A 82 -6.82 31.24 -13.28
C GLU A 82 -8.01 31.94 -13.97
N LYS A 83 -7.86 32.31 -15.25
CA LYS A 83 -8.92 32.98 -16.03
C LYS A 83 -9.89 32.00 -16.69
N GLU A 84 -9.40 30.81 -17.01
CA GLU A 84 -10.15 29.75 -17.71
C GLU A 84 -9.89 28.42 -16.99
N PRO A 85 -10.44 28.24 -15.78
CA PRO A 85 -10.24 27.01 -15.02
C PRO A 85 -11.03 25.86 -15.64
N LYS A 86 -10.61 24.62 -15.40
CA LYS A 86 -11.28 23.42 -15.94
C LYS A 86 -12.05 22.71 -14.85
N THR A 87 -13.36 22.55 -15.03
CA THR A 87 -14.17 21.74 -14.13
C THR A 87 -14.25 20.30 -14.64
N ALA A 88 -14.00 19.34 -13.75
CA ALA A 88 -14.22 17.92 -13.96
C ALA A 88 -15.26 17.40 -12.98
N THR A 89 -16.05 16.44 -13.43
CA THR A 89 -16.96 15.68 -12.58
C THR A 89 -16.32 14.34 -12.28
N LEU A 90 -16.10 14.06 -11.00
CA LEU A 90 -15.65 12.74 -10.54
C LEU A 90 -16.74 11.72 -10.83
N VAL A 91 -16.38 10.44 -10.87
CA VAL A 91 -17.33 9.36 -11.16
C VAL A 91 -18.54 9.31 -10.21
N SER A 92 -18.44 9.94 -9.04
CA SER A 92 -19.47 9.98 -7.98
C SER A 92 -20.41 11.18 -8.11
N GLY A 93 -20.20 12.02 -9.12
CA GLY A 93 -20.94 13.25 -9.34
C GLY A 93 -20.37 14.47 -8.62
N GLN A 94 -19.41 14.32 -7.71
CA GLN A 94 -18.72 15.46 -7.11
C GLN A 94 -17.92 16.22 -8.18
N LYS A 95 -17.81 17.54 -8.01
CA LYS A 95 -17.10 18.41 -8.94
C LYS A 95 -15.79 18.89 -8.34
N ILE A 96 -14.77 18.95 -9.19
CA ILE A 96 -13.50 19.61 -8.90
C ILE A 96 -13.19 20.61 -10.02
N THR A 97 -12.50 21.69 -9.69
CA THR A 97 -12.03 22.68 -10.66
C THR A 97 -10.53 22.80 -10.57
N THR A 98 -9.83 22.55 -11.68
CA THR A 98 -8.37 22.51 -11.77
C THR A 98 -7.84 23.71 -12.54
N PHE A 99 -6.79 24.33 -12.00
CA PHE A 99 -6.17 25.50 -12.64
C PHE A 99 -4.71 25.66 -12.22
N MET A 100 -3.95 26.39 -13.04
CA MET A 100 -2.64 26.88 -12.66
C MET A 100 -2.71 28.33 -12.22
N LYS A 101 -2.04 28.64 -11.12
CA LYS A 101 -1.77 29.99 -10.59
C LYS A 101 -0.27 30.22 -10.60
N GLY A 102 0.20 31.01 -11.57
CA GLY A 102 1.63 31.08 -11.89
C GLY A 102 2.16 29.72 -12.37
N ASP A 103 3.20 29.22 -11.71
CA ASP A 103 3.81 27.90 -11.93
C ASP A 103 3.22 26.79 -11.03
N LYS A 104 2.23 27.13 -10.19
CA LYS A 104 1.63 26.23 -9.21
C LYS A 104 0.30 25.66 -9.67
N TYR A 105 0.08 24.39 -9.37
CA TYR A 105 -1.16 23.67 -9.64
C TYR A 105 -2.11 23.77 -8.45
N TRP A 106 -3.37 24.07 -8.73
CA TRP A 106 -4.42 24.22 -7.75
C TRP A 106 -5.67 23.46 -8.14
N VAL A 107 -6.37 22.98 -7.12
CA VAL A 107 -7.70 22.39 -7.26
C VAL A 107 -8.65 23.08 -6.29
N THR A 108 -9.87 23.31 -6.73
CA THR A 108 -11.02 23.63 -5.88
C THR A 108 -11.95 22.44 -5.86
N MET A 109 -12.24 21.93 -4.68
CA MET A 109 -13.25 20.90 -4.41
C MET A 109 -14.55 21.59 -4.04
N HIS A 110 -15.65 21.20 -4.67
CA HIS A 110 -16.92 21.91 -4.51
C HIS A 110 -17.87 21.21 -3.53
N ASP A 111 -18.52 22.00 -2.67
CA ASP A 111 -19.67 21.54 -1.88
C ASP A 111 -20.94 21.63 -2.76
N ALA A 112 -21.72 20.54 -2.85
CA ALA A 112 -22.91 20.53 -3.71
C ALA A 112 -24.09 21.37 -3.18
N LYS A 113 -24.05 21.80 -1.92
CA LYS A 113 -25.13 22.53 -1.24
C LYS A 113 -24.77 23.97 -0.90
N ASP A 114 -23.50 24.23 -0.60
CA ASP A 114 -23.04 25.55 -0.16
C ASP A 114 -21.67 25.92 -0.77
N PRO A 115 -21.65 26.67 -1.89
CA PRO A 115 -20.40 27.10 -2.53
C PRO A 115 -19.45 27.92 -1.66
N SER A 116 -19.93 28.50 -0.54
CA SER A 116 -19.05 29.21 0.39
C SER A 116 -18.12 28.26 1.17
N ARG A 117 -18.42 26.95 1.15
CA ARG A 117 -17.64 25.89 1.77
C ARG A 117 -16.64 25.24 0.82
N ASP A 118 -16.50 25.74 -0.41
CA ASP A 118 -15.54 25.23 -1.38
C ASP A 118 -14.11 25.24 -0.82
N ILE A 119 -13.38 24.14 -1.01
CA ILE A 119 -12.03 23.98 -0.46
C ILE A 119 -11.03 24.05 -1.60
N SER A 120 -10.16 25.05 -1.58
CA SER A 120 -9.07 25.18 -2.54
C SER A 120 -7.72 24.76 -1.94
N ARG A 121 -7.00 23.90 -2.65
CA ARG A 121 -5.69 23.37 -2.22
C ARG A 121 -4.68 23.46 -3.36
N ARG A 122 -3.43 23.74 -3.01
CA ARG A 122 -2.29 23.60 -3.92
C ARG A 122 -1.95 22.11 -4.03
N ILE A 123 -1.51 21.67 -5.20
CA ILE A 123 -0.92 20.34 -5.34
C ILE A 123 0.58 20.46 -5.07
N ASP A 124 1.09 19.72 -4.09
CA ASP A 124 2.50 19.78 -3.65
C ASP A 124 3.27 18.49 -3.93
N ALA A 125 2.55 17.38 -4.03
CA ALA A 125 3.13 16.12 -4.47
C ALA A 125 2.13 15.33 -5.29
N VAL A 126 2.66 14.44 -6.12
CA VAL A 126 1.87 13.52 -6.93
C VAL A 126 2.45 12.12 -6.86
N GLY A 127 1.57 11.13 -6.99
CA GLY A 127 1.95 9.74 -7.13
C GLY A 127 2.51 9.40 -8.52
N TYR A 128 2.49 8.10 -8.81
CA TYR A 128 2.99 7.54 -10.06
C TYR A 128 2.13 7.93 -11.28
N LYS A 129 2.76 8.01 -12.46
CA LYS A 129 2.12 8.55 -13.68
C LYS A 129 0.95 7.72 -14.22
N SER A 130 0.99 6.39 -14.09
CA SER A 130 -0.08 5.53 -14.63
C SER A 130 -1.41 5.77 -13.94
N GLN A 131 -1.37 6.20 -12.68
CA GLN A 131 -2.53 6.62 -11.92
C GLN A 131 -2.08 7.68 -10.92
N THR A 132 -2.31 8.93 -11.29
CA THR A 132 -1.82 10.09 -10.55
C THR A 132 -2.76 10.40 -9.39
N ASN A 133 -2.35 10.02 -8.19
CA ASN A 133 -2.93 10.55 -6.96
C ASN A 133 -2.30 11.91 -6.65
N PHE A 134 -3.05 12.77 -5.96
CA PHE A 134 -2.65 14.15 -5.68
C PHE A 134 -2.60 14.41 -4.18
N MET A 135 -1.65 15.23 -3.75
CA MET A 135 -1.43 15.53 -2.35
C MET A 135 -1.14 17.02 -2.17
N SER A 136 -1.60 17.57 -1.06
CA SER A 136 -1.42 18.98 -0.68
C SER A 136 -0.60 19.04 0.60
N TRP A 137 0.35 19.97 0.67
CA TRP A 137 1.10 20.22 1.89
C TRP A 137 0.37 21.27 2.73
N ASP A 138 0.23 20.99 4.02
CA ASP A 138 -0.22 21.92 5.04
C ASP A 138 1.00 22.45 5.81
N GLU A 139 1.32 23.72 5.59
CA GLU A 139 2.49 24.36 6.21
C GLU A 139 2.28 24.62 7.71
N GLU A 140 1.03 24.81 8.15
CA GLU A 140 0.71 25.10 9.56
C GLU A 140 0.85 23.84 10.41
N ASN A 141 0.34 22.72 9.88
CA ASN A 141 0.34 21.42 10.57
C ASN A 141 1.53 20.53 10.20
N ASN A 142 2.46 21.03 9.37
CA ASN A 142 3.62 20.28 8.88
C ASN A 142 3.25 18.89 8.33
N SER A 143 2.12 18.78 7.65
CA SER A 143 1.54 17.51 7.19
C SER A 143 1.34 17.51 5.68
N LEU A 144 1.47 16.33 5.06
CA LEU A 144 1.10 16.11 3.68
C LEU A 144 -0.23 15.35 3.68
N SER A 145 -1.28 15.87 3.04
CA SER A 145 -2.57 15.16 3.00
C SER A 145 -2.89 14.68 1.58
N TYR A 146 -3.47 13.48 1.48
CA TYR A 146 -4.04 13.00 0.22
C TYR A 146 -5.32 13.73 -0.14
N LEU A 147 -5.45 14.05 -1.43
CA LEU A 147 -6.67 14.63 -2.00
C LEU A 147 -7.63 13.53 -2.47
N PRO A 148 -8.95 13.81 -2.48
CA PRO A 148 -9.97 12.77 -2.58
C PRO A 148 -10.26 12.28 -4.01
N PHE A 149 -9.30 12.43 -4.92
CA PHE A 149 -9.47 12.12 -6.33
C PHE A 149 -8.15 11.65 -6.95
N THR A 150 -8.27 11.01 -8.11
CA THR A 150 -7.14 10.54 -8.90
C THR A 150 -7.36 10.86 -10.37
N TYR A 151 -6.28 10.87 -11.15
CA TYR A 151 -6.33 11.02 -12.59
C TYR A 151 -5.60 9.88 -13.29
N TRP A 152 -6.13 9.44 -14.42
CA TRP A 152 -5.38 8.62 -15.37
C TRP A 152 -5.84 8.93 -16.80
N ARG A 153 -5.03 8.46 -17.75
CA ARG A 153 -5.38 8.46 -19.16
C ARG A 153 -5.27 7.04 -19.70
N ASP A 154 -6.25 6.65 -20.47
CA ASP A 154 -6.30 5.39 -21.19
C ASP A 154 -6.27 5.67 -22.69
N ASP A 155 -5.52 4.88 -23.45
CA ASP A 155 -5.29 5.14 -24.87
C ASP A 155 -6.59 5.00 -25.70
N ASN A 156 -7.53 4.18 -25.24
CA ASN A 156 -8.78 3.89 -25.95
C ASN A 156 -9.93 4.79 -25.48
N THR A 157 -9.97 5.12 -24.19
CA THR A 157 -11.11 5.80 -23.55
C THR A 157 -10.81 7.24 -23.11
N GLY A 158 -9.56 7.69 -23.22
CA GLY A 158 -9.17 9.08 -23.00
C GLY A 158 -8.91 9.42 -21.54
N GLU A 159 -9.27 10.64 -21.14
CA GLU A 159 -8.98 11.22 -19.83
C GLU A 159 -10.04 10.83 -18.79
N HIS A 160 -9.59 10.48 -17.58
CA HIS A 160 -10.47 10.03 -16.51
C HIS A 160 -10.13 10.69 -15.17
N TRP A 161 -11.17 11.15 -14.48
CA TRP A 161 -11.10 11.61 -13.09
C TRP A 161 -11.84 10.64 -12.19
N GLY A 162 -11.08 9.95 -11.35
CA GLY A 162 -11.59 8.97 -10.39
C GLY A 162 -11.76 9.53 -9.00
N ASN A 163 -12.53 8.78 -8.22
CA ASN A 163 -12.65 8.99 -6.79
C ASN A 163 -11.55 8.27 -6.03
N PHE A 164 -11.05 8.87 -4.96
CA PHE A 164 -10.10 8.24 -4.05
C PHE A 164 -10.39 8.69 -2.63
N PHE A 165 -10.82 7.82 -1.71
CA PHE A 165 -11.23 8.24 -0.35
C PHE A 165 -12.26 9.39 -0.27
N TYR A 166 -13.01 9.64 -1.36
CA TYR A 166 -13.96 10.76 -1.46
C TYR A 166 -15.05 10.74 -0.38
N PHE A 167 -15.41 9.55 0.10
CA PHE A 167 -16.40 9.33 1.17
C PHE A 167 -15.96 9.87 2.54
N LEU A 168 -14.72 10.35 2.67
CA LEU A 168 -14.22 11.05 3.86
C LEU A 168 -14.32 12.58 3.72
N TYR A 169 -14.53 13.10 2.50
CA TYR A 169 -14.76 14.52 2.26
C TYR A 169 -16.24 14.83 2.15
N TRP A 170 -16.95 14.05 1.32
CA TRP A 170 -18.34 14.29 0.97
C TRP A 170 -19.30 13.27 1.58
N GLN A 171 -20.47 13.76 1.97
CA GLN A 171 -21.65 12.97 2.29
C GLN A 171 -22.31 12.45 1.00
N PRO A 172 -23.20 11.44 1.08
CA PRO A 172 -23.89 10.90 -0.10
C PRO A 172 -24.67 11.93 -0.92
N ASP A 173 -25.11 13.03 -0.30
CA ASP A 173 -25.83 14.12 -0.99
C ASP A 173 -24.91 15.14 -1.68
N GLY A 174 -23.60 14.94 -1.60
CA GLY A 174 -22.57 15.78 -2.21
C GLY A 174 -22.17 17.00 -1.37
N SER A 175 -22.72 17.21 -0.19
CA SER A 175 -22.22 18.22 0.76
C SER A 175 -20.94 17.74 1.45
N PHE A 176 -20.06 18.65 1.87
CA PHE A 176 -18.97 18.29 2.75
C PHE A 176 -19.49 17.93 4.15
N PHE A 177 -18.77 17.05 4.86
CA PHE A 177 -18.98 16.86 6.30
C PHE A 177 -18.88 18.18 7.06
N PRO A 178 -19.52 18.32 8.23
CA PRO A 178 -19.28 19.45 9.14
C PRO A 178 -17.79 19.66 9.40
N GLU A 179 -17.37 20.91 9.61
CA GLU A 179 -15.96 21.32 9.61
C GLU A 179 -15.07 20.47 10.55
N GLU A 180 -15.49 20.25 11.79
CA GLU A 180 -14.76 19.42 12.76
C GLU A 180 -14.55 17.99 12.26
N LYS A 181 -15.63 17.34 11.80
CA LYS A 181 -15.56 15.98 11.25
C LYS A 181 -14.73 15.90 9.97
N LEU A 182 -14.80 16.93 9.13
CA LEU A 182 -14.00 17.00 7.92
C LEU A 182 -12.52 17.16 8.25
N LYS A 183 -12.18 17.96 9.27
CA LYS A 183 -10.80 18.09 9.77
C LYS A 183 -10.27 16.75 10.24
N ASP A 184 -11.01 16.04 11.10
CA ASP A 184 -10.62 14.71 11.58
C ASP A 184 -10.41 13.71 10.41
N ASN A 185 -11.32 13.72 9.45
CA ASN A 185 -11.22 12.90 8.25
C ASN A 185 -9.99 13.24 7.38
N ILE A 186 -9.62 14.52 7.30
CA ILE A 186 -8.42 14.98 6.57
C ILE A 186 -7.15 14.58 7.33
N ASN A 187 -7.11 14.74 8.67
CA ASN A 187 -6.00 14.29 9.51
C ASN A 187 -5.78 12.78 9.34
N PHE A 188 -6.87 12.00 9.33
CA PHE A 188 -6.84 10.57 9.04
C PHE A 188 -6.32 10.22 7.63
N LEU A 189 -6.44 11.15 6.68
CA LEU A 189 -5.89 11.05 5.32
C LEU A 189 -4.51 11.69 5.18
N GLY A 190 -3.91 12.12 6.29
CA GLY A 190 -2.50 12.46 6.38
C GLY A 190 -1.65 11.34 5.80
N TYR A 191 -0.65 11.71 5.01
CA TYR A 191 0.25 10.82 4.31
C TYR A 191 1.00 9.95 5.32
N GLU A 192 1.40 10.54 6.44
CA GLU A 192 1.98 9.92 7.62
C GLU A 192 1.17 8.75 8.18
N ASN A 193 -0.15 8.85 8.13
CA ASN A 193 -1.06 7.84 8.67
C ASN A 193 -1.26 6.66 7.72
N ARG A 194 -1.17 6.90 6.40
CA ARG A 194 -1.69 5.95 5.39
C ARG A 194 -0.65 5.41 4.44
N CYS A 195 0.42 6.14 4.21
CA CYS A 195 1.27 5.94 3.04
C CYS A 195 2.75 6.11 3.35
N ALA A 196 3.11 6.92 4.35
CA ALA A 196 4.51 7.26 4.60
C ALA A 196 5.37 6.02 4.86
N ASP A 197 4.91 5.09 5.68
CA ASP A 197 5.72 3.91 5.98
C ASP A 197 6.05 3.07 4.75
N CYS A 198 5.19 3.03 3.74
CA CYS A 198 5.45 2.29 2.52
C CYS A 198 6.04 3.12 1.36
N HIS A 199 5.92 4.44 1.37
CA HIS A 199 6.18 5.28 0.19
C HIS A 199 7.24 6.38 0.42
N VAL A 200 7.81 6.48 1.61
CA VAL A 200 8.96 7.35 1.89
C VAL A 200 10.04 6.60 2.69
N THR A 201 11.21 7.23 2.81
CA THR A 201 12.37 6.68 3.53
C THR A 201 12.77 7.62 4.65
N GLY A 202 13.10 7.08 5.82
CA GLY A 202 13.51 7.88 6.98
C GLY A 202 12.37 8.61 7.70
N PHE A 203 11.10 8.31 7.39
CA PHE A 203 9.95 8.85 8.11
C PHE A 203 9.87 8.27 9.52
N TYR A 204 9.55 9.15 10.48
CA TYR A 204 9.38 8.84 11.89
C TYR A 204 8.30 9.74 12.52
N ALA A 205 7.31 9.11 13.13
CA ALA A 205 6.28 9.80 13.91
C ALA A 205 6.77 9.99 15.34
N LYS A 206 6.75 11.23 15.85
CA LYS A 206 7.20 11.53 17.22
C LYS A 206 6.14 11.26 18.27
N SER A 207 4.88 11.39 17.90
CA SER A 207 3.74 11.32 18.80
C SER A 207 2.45 11.10 18.01
N TRP A 208 1.43 10.67 18.74
CA TRP A 208 0.11 10.33 18.23
C TRP A 208 -0.98 11.04 19.03
N GLU A 209 -2.13 11.22 18.41
CA GLU A 209 -3.37 11.66 19.06
C GLU A 209 -4.49 10.64 18.82
N GLU A 210 -5.51 10.65 19.69
CA GLU A 210 -6.69 9.79 19.55
C GLU A 210 -7.89 10.64 19.10
N LEU A 211 -8.43 10.33 17.92
CA LEU A 211 -9.62 10.98 17.38
C LEU A 211 -10.88 10.14 17.70
N PRO A 212 -11.96 10.71 18.26
CA PRO A 212 -13.09 9.94 18.81
C PRO A 212 -13.76 8.93 17.85
N ASP A 213 -13.93 9.29 16.58
CA ASP A 213 -14.62 8.47 15.56
C ASP A 213 -13.64 7.66 14.67
N ILE A 214 -12.34 7.92 14.80
CA ILE A 214 -11.32 7.45 13.85
C ILE A 214 -10.31 6.55 14.55
N GLY A 215 -9.84 6.95 15.73
CA GLY A 215 -8.77 6.28 16.48
C GLY A 215 -7.45 7.02 16.38
N ARG A 216 -6.38 6.26 16.59
CA ARG A 216 -5.04 6.82 16.69
C ARG A 216 -4.52 7.32 15.35
N VAL A 217 -4.07 8.57 15.31
CA VAL A 217 -3.41 9.19 14.15
C VAL A 217 -2.13 9.90 14.59
N VAL A 218 -1.15 10.01 13.69
CA VAL A 218 0.07 10.78 13.88
C VAL A 218 -0.32 12.23 14.09
N ASP A 219 0.26 12.87 15.10
CA ASP A 219 0.04 14.29 15.34
C ASP A 219 0.92 15.19 14.43
N GLU A 220 0.60 16.48 14.36
CA GLU A 220 1.29 17.54 13.59
C GLU A 220 2.83 17.70 13.82
N HIS A 221 3.44 17.04 14.81
CA HIS A 221 4.87 17.14 15.16
C HIS A 221 5.78 16.07 14.50
N ASN A 222 5.38 15.50 13.37
CA ASN A 222 6.17 14.48 12.65
C ASN A 222 7.45 15.03 11.96
N LEU A 223 8.43 14.14 11.72
CA LEU A 223 9.71 14.50 11.12
C LEU A 223 9.74 14.26 9.61
N TRP A 224 9.55 15.32 8.83
CA TRP A 224 9.73 15.30 7.37
C TRP A 224 11.10 15.79 6.91
N THR A 225 11.83 16.51 7.76
CA THR A 225 13.09 17.18 7.38
C THR A 225 14.21 16.22 6.99
N THR A 226 14.20 15.01 7.56
CA THR A 226 15.12 13.91 7.23
C THR A 226 14.49 12.86 6.31
N THR A 227 13.23 13.08 5.89
CA THR A 227 12.49 12.12 5.08
C THR A 227 12.84 12.29 3.60
N GLU A 228 13.29 11.23 2.96
CA GLU A 228 13.39 11.15 1.52
C GLU A 228 12.03 10.73 0.93
N PHE A 229 11.46 11.55 0.06
CA PHE A 229 10.16 11.32 -0.60
C PHE A 229 10.25 10.28 -1.74
N ARG A 230 10.99 9.19 -1.49
CA ARG A 230 11.25 8.06 -2.39
C ARG A 230 11.35 6.80 -1.55
N ILE A 231 11.25 5.64 -2.18
CA ILE A 231 11.79 4.39 -1.62
C ILE A 231 13.27 4.34 -1.95
N GLY A 232 14.03 5.08 -1.13
CA GLY A 232 15.46 5.29 -1.20
C GLY A 232 16.27 4.08 -0.77
N CYS A 233 17.59 4.16 -0.97
CA CYS A 233 18.52 3.08 -0.63
C CYS A 233 18.32 2.60 0.81
N GLU A 234 18.16 3.54 1.73
CA GLU A 234 18.08 3.30 3.17
C GLU A 234 16.74 2.67 3.61
N LYS A 235 15.74 2.58 2.72
CA LYS A 235 14.50 1.84 3.01
C LYS A 235 14.72 0.34 3.01
N CYS A 236 15.68 -0.14 2.22
CA CYS A 236 16.07 -1.56 2.13
C CYS A 236 17.41 -1.85 2.82
N HIS A 237 18.28 -0.85 2.97
CA HIS A 237 19.62 -1.00 3.57
C HIS A 237 19.73 -0.45 4.99
N GLY A 238 18.65 0.14 5.51
CA GLY A 238 18.67 0.86 6.78
C GLY A 238 19.46 2.17 6.70
N PRO A 239 19.59 2.88 7.82
CA PRO A 239 20.24 4.19 7.91
C PRO A 239 21.74 4.11 7.61
N GLY A 240 22.21 4.96 6.69
CA GLY A 240 23.58 4.94 6.18
C GLY A 240 24.53 5.92 6.83
N GLY A 241 24.11 6.73 7.80
CA GLY A 241 24.94 7.80 8.37
C GLY A 241 26.25 7.33 9.01
N THR A 242 26.25 6.17 9.68
CA THR A 242 27.47 5.56 10.19
C THR A 242 28.34 5.04 9.04
N HIS A 243 27.73 4.34 8.09
CA HIS A 243 28.41 3.78 6.94
C HIS A 243 29.11 4.83 6.07
N VAL A 244 28.48 5.97 5.80
CA VAL A 244 29.10 7.05 5.00
C VAL A 244 30.34 7.64 5.69
N LYS A 245 30.34 7.66 7.03
CA LYS A 245 31.49 8.14 7.83
C LYS A 245 32.62 7.11 7.90
N SER A 246 32.28 5.83 8.05
CA SER A 246 33.26 4.75 8.29
C SER A 246 33.74 4.04 7.02
N LEU A 247 32.93 4.07 5.96
CA LEU A 247 33.05 3.28 4.73
C LEU A 247 33.11 1.76 4.96
N ASN A 248 32.64 1.29 6.11
CA ASN A 248 32.66 -0.12 6.47
C ASN A 248 31.34 -0.79 6.09
N ARG A 249 31.41 -1.91 5.35
CA ARG A 249 30.25 -2.72 4.96
C ARG A 249 29.43 -3.28 6.13
N LYS A 250 29.99 -3.34 7.34
CA LYS A 250 29.29 -3.82 8.53
C LYS A 250 28.33 -2.78 9.13
N ASP A 251 28.48 -1.51 8.73
CA ASP A 251 27.71 -0.40 9.30
C ASP A 251 26.48 -0.06 8.45
N ILE A 252 26.13 -0.92 7.49
CA ILE A 252 24.94 -0.84 6.64
C ILE A 252 24.37 -2.24 6.45
N VAL A 253 23.05 -2.36 6.37
CA VAL A 253 22.42 -3.67 6.13
C VAL A 253 22.66 -4.06 4.68
N ASN A 254 23.09 -5.32 4.47
CA ASN A 254 22.98 -5.96 3.17
C ASN A 254 21.87 -7.02 3.27
N PRO A 255 20.73 -6.84 2.55
CA PRO A 255 19.64 -7.80 2.56
C PRO A 255 20.00 -9.24 2.15
N GLU A 256 21.13 -9.47 1.49
CA GLU A 256 21.63 -10.83 1.20
C GLU A 256 22.25 -11.54 2.42
N ASN A 257 22.67 -10.77 3.43
CA ASN A 257 23.33 -11.30 4.62
C ASN A 257 22.38 -11.46 5.83
N LEU A 258 21.09 -11.22 5.63
CA LEU A 258 20.09 -11.39 6.68
C LEU A 258 19.93 -12.88 7.01
N ALA A 259 19.57 -13.14 8.28
CA ALA A 259 19.15 -14.46 8.72
C ALA A 259 17.98 -14.95 7.85
N GLU A 260 17.87 -16.26 7.65
CA GLU A 260 16.92 -16.86 6.69
C GLU A 260 15.49 -16.38 6.92
N GLU A 261 15.07 -16.31 8.18
CA GLU A 261 13.78 -15.79 8.62
C GLU A 261 13.50 -14.34 8.21
N ASN A 262 14.53 -13.50 8.07
CA ASN A 262 14.41 -12.07 7.77
C ASN A 262 14.73 -11.74 6.30
N GLN A 263 15.11 -12.73 5.48
CA GLN A 263 15.62 -12.49 4.11
C GLN A 263 14.61 -11.85 3.15
N ALA A 264 13.33 -11.82 3.49
CA ALA A 264 12.29 -11.18 2.70
C ALA A 264 11.69 -9.94 3.39
N ASP A 265 12.06 -9.63 4.62
CA ASP A 265 11.45 -8.57 5.42
C ASP A 265 11.74 -7.17 4.89
N ASP A 266 12.88 -7.00 4.21
CA ASP A 266 13.22 -5.80 3.45
C ASP A 266 12.19 -5.47 2.36
N CYS A 267 11.58 -6.50 1.76
CA CYS A 267 10.49 -6.38 0.80
C CYS A 267 9.12 -6.36 1.50
N HIS A 268 8.96 -7.25 2.50
CA HIS A 268 7.70 -7.44 3.18
C HIS A 268 7.28 -6.20 3.91
N GLN A 269 8.14 -5.35 4.46
CA GLN A 269 7.70 -4.11 5.14
C GLN A 269 6.71 -3.24 4.32
N CYS A 270 6.70 -3.35 2.98
CA CYS A 270 5.75 -2.63 2.12
C CYS A 270 4.83 -3.54 1.27
N HIS A 271 5.30 -4.73 0.85
CA HIS A 271 4.57 -5.62 -0.08
C HIS A 271 3.63 -6.63 0.61
N GLN A 272 3.07 -6.23 1.75
CA GLN A 272 2.17 -6.99 2.60
C GLN A 272 0.92 -6.17 2.96
N SER A 273 -0.06 -6.79 3.61
CA SER A 273 -1.13 -6.09 4.33
C SER A 273 -1.20 -6.55 5.78
N GLY A 274 -1.29 -5.63 6.73
CA GLY A 274 -1.47 -5.92 8.16
C GLY A 274 -1.54 -4.69 9.05
N TYR A 275 -1.15 -4.84 10.31
CA TYR A 275 -1.21 -3.81 11.34
C TYR A 275 -0.16 -4.05 12.42
N SER A 276 0.13 -3.01 13.20
CA SER A 276 1.01 -3.07 14.39
C SER A 276 0.66 -4.26 15.31
N SER A 277 1.66 -5.05 15.71
CA SER A 277 1.49 -6.32 16.43
C SER A 277 0.82 -6.19 17.80
N ASN A 278 1.02 -5.06 18.49
CA ASN A 278 0.44 -4.83 19.82
C ASN A 278 -0.74 -3.84 19.82
N TYR A 279 -1.22 -3.43 18.65
CA TYR A 279 -2.39 -2.56 18.53
C TYR A 279 -3.67 -3.37 18.33
N THR A 280 -4.25 -3.87 19.44
CA THR A 280 -5.58 -4.49 19.45
C THR A 280 -6.63 -3.50 19.98
N ALA A 281 -7.07 -2.54 19.16
CA ALA A 281 -8.26 -1.75 19.51
C ALA A 281 -9.53 -2.52 19.07
N PRO A 282 -10.42 -2.98 19.98
CA PRO A 282 -11.59 -3.78 19.62
C PRO A 282 -12.69 -3.01 18.86
N HIS A 283 -12.56 -1.68 18.73
CA HIS A 283 -13.63 -0.83 18.23
C HIS A 283 -13.25 0.13 17.10
N LEU A 284 -12.00 0.16 16.63
CA LEU A 284 -11.60 1.08 15.57
C LEU A 284 -10.83 0.37 14.45
N ASN A 285 -11.50 0.41 13.32
CA ASN A 285 -11.09 0.17 11.95
C ASN A 285 -9.65 -0.38 11.69
N PRO A 286 -9.47 -1.65 11.24
CA PRO A 286 -8.18 -2.22 10.83
C PRO A 286 -7.61 -1.60 9.53
N TYR A 287 -8.02 -0.38 9.17
CA TYR A 287 -7.39 0.45 8.13
C TYR A 287 -6.48 1.55 8.74
N ILE A 288 -6.40 1.69 10.07
CA ILE A 288 -5.87 2.92 10.71
C ILE A 288 -4.35 3.05 10.67
N ASN A 289 -3.58 1.97 10.73
CA ASN A 289 -2.13 2.09 10.80
C ASN A 289 -1.43 0.88 10.16
N GLU A 290 -0.80 1.11 9.01
CA GLU A 290 0.04 0.11 8.34
C GLU A 290 1.52 0.22 8.76
N ASN A 291 1.85 1.11 9.71
CA ASN A 291 3.23 1.29 10.17
C ASN A 291 3.64 0.12 11.07
N ALA A 292 4.82 -0.44 10.80
CA ALA A 292 5.44 -1.46 11.64
C ALA A 292 6.02 -0.83 12.93
N VAL A 293 5.18 -0.71 13.95
CA VAL A 293 5.46 -0.06 15.23
C VAL A 293 4.96 -0.93 16.38
N ILE A 294 5.70 -0.97 17.48
CA ILE A 294 5.26 -1.47 18.78
C ILE A 294 5.01 -0.24 19.66
N PHE A 295 3.77 -0.03 20.08
CA PHE A 295 3.44 1.07 20.98
C PHE A 295 3.94 0.80 22.40
N ASP A 296 4.40 1.84 23.09
CA ASP A 296 4.74 1.77 24.52
C ASP A 296 3.45 1.77 25.36
N GLU A 297 3.25 0.76 26.20
CA GLU A 297 2.06 0.66 27.06
C GLU A 297 1.99 1.79 28.11
N ASP A 298 3.15 2.24 28.62
CA ASP A 298 3.24 3.32 29.61
C ASP A 298 3.10 4.71 28.96
N ASN A 299 3.39 4.80 27.65
CA ASN A 299 3.24 6.02 26.86
C ASN A 299 2.66 5.72 25.46
N PRO A 300 1.36 5.39 25.37
CA PRO A 300 0.74 4.92 24.13
C PRO A 300 0.65 5.98 23.02
N LEU A 301 0.83 7.25 23.38
CA LEU A 301 0.86 8.39 22.45
C LEU A 301 2.28 8.88 22.15
N GLY A 302 3.28 8.25 22.76
CA GLY A 302 4.69 8.46 22.42
C GLY A 302 5.07 7.78 21.12
N PRO A 303 6.34 7.89 20.71
CA PRO A 303 6.78 7.39 19.42
C PRO A 303 6.69 5.87 19.25
N GLY A 304 6.74 5.10 20.35
CA GLY A 304 6.87 3.63 20.29
C GLY A 304 8.24 3.18 19.73
N ASP A 305 8.36 1.88 19.50
CA ASP A 305 9.50 1.27 18.83
C ASP A 305 9.16 0.92 17.38
N HIS A 306 10.01 1.29 16.43
CA HIS A 306 9.76 1.19 15.00
C HIS A 306 10.65 0.12 14.38
N PHE A 307 10.09 -0.65 13.44
CA PHE A 307 10.85 -1.62 12.66
C PHE A 307 12.02 -0.96 11.91
N ASN A 308 13.20 -1.55 12.08
CA ASN A 308 14.42 -1.28 11.33
C ASN A 308 14.74 -2.46 10.41
N VAL A 309 15.25 -2.14 9.23
CA VAL A 309 15.71 -3.17 8.29
C VAL A 309 16.74 -4.07 8.98
N GLY A 310 16.51 -5.38 8.94
CA GLY A 310 17.35 -6.40 9.55
C GLY A 310 16.79 -6.99 10.84
N GLU A 311 15.82 -6.31 11.47
CA GLU A 311 14.96 -6.92 12.49
C GLU A 311 13.97 -7.91 11.85
N ASN A 312 13.29 -8.69 12.69
CA ASN A 312 12.18 -9.54 12.25
C ASN A 312 10.91 -8.70 12.17
N LEU A 313 10.30 -8.62 10.99
CA LEU A 313 9.11 -7.80 10.76
C LEU A 313 7.90 -8.27 11.58
N GLU A 314 7.79 -9.58 11.86
CA GLU A 314 6.65 -10.16 12.59
C GLU A 314 6.58 -9.70 14.05
N ASP A 315 7.70 -9.26 14.63
CA ASP A 315 7.73 -8.68 15.98
C ASP A 315 6.95 -7.36 16.05
N TYR A 316 7.01 -6.58 14.97
CA TYR A 316 6.38 -5.26 14.86
C TYR A 316 5.01 -5.30 14.19
N TYR A 317 4.69 -6.41 13.53
CA TYR A 317 3.63 -6.43 12.54
C TYR A 317 2.89 -7.76 12.45
N THR A 318 1.57 -7.70 12.54
CA THR A 318 0.69 -8.84 12.27
C THR A 318 0.12 -8.75 10.87
N SER A 319 0.42 -9.75 10.03
CA SER A 319 -0.16 -9.87 8.70
C SER A 319 -1.68 -10.03 8.78
N PHE A 320 -2.41 -9.18 8.07
CA PHE A 320 -3.84 -9.31 7.87
C PHE A 320 -4.06 -10.21 6.65
N LEU A 321 -4.78 -11.33 6.85
CA LEU A 321 -5.27 -12.17 5.76
C LEU A 321 -6.37 -11.43 4.99
N ARG A 322 -5.99 -10.39 4.23
CA ARG A 322 -6.95 -9.42 3.72
C ARG A 322 -7.50 -9.90 2.39
N TYR A 323 -8.82 -9.98 2.36
CA TYR A 323 -9.62 -10.21 1.16
C TYR A 323 -9.16 -11.48 0.42
N GLN A 324 -9.60 -12.63 0.90
CA GLN A 324 -9.64 -13.82 0.07
C GLN A 324 -10.81 -13.74 -0.91
N TRP A 325 -10.60 -14.25 -2.09
CA TRP A 325 -11.67 -14.56 -3.03
C TRP A 325 -12.72 -15.41 -2.33
N ALA A 326 -13.97 -14.93 -2.31
CA ALA A 326 -15.03 -15.51 -1.49
C ALA A 326 -15.18 -17.00 -1.79
N GLY A 327 -15.20 -17.85 -0.76
CA GLY A 327 -15.28 -19.30 -0.92
C GLY A 327 -13.95 -19.99 -1.28
N THR A 328 -12.81 -19.29 -1.25
CA THR A 328 -11.49 -19.85 -1.58
C THR A 328 -10.42 -19.40 -0.58
N GLU A 329 -9.23 -20.00 -0.64
CA GLU A 329 -8.06 -19.57 0.14
C GLU A 329 -7.19 -18.50 -0.53
N TYR A 330 -7.48 -18.14 -1.78
CA TYR A 330 -6.63 -17.26 -2.59
C TYR A 330 -6.85 -15.78 -2.28
N PHE A 331 -5.75 -15.03 -2.17
CA PHE A 331 -5.78 -13.58 -1.89
C PHE A 331 -6.10 -12.73 -3.13
N GLN A 332 -6.88 -11.66 -2.97
CA GLN A 332 -7.36 -10.81 -4.07
C GLN A 332 -6.80 -9.36 -4.08
N GLN A 333 -5.90 -8.99 -3.17
CA GLN A 333 -5.49 -7.58 -2.96
C GLN A 333 -4.05 -7.24 -3.40
N GLY A 334 -3.86 -5.98 -3.86
CA GLY A 334 -2.62 -5.33 -4.34
C GLY A 334 -1.35 -5.48 -3.52
N LYS A 335 -1.45 -5.84 -2.23
CA LYS A 335 -0.31 -6.01 -1.31
C LYS A 335 -0.30 -7.39 -0.67
N SER A 336 -0.66 -8.42 -1.42
CA SER A 336 -0.64 -9.81 -0.92
C SER A 336 0.54 -10.61 -1.45
N SER A 337 1.32 -10.11 -2.42
CA SER A 337 2.37 -10.89 -3.09
C SER A 337 3.36 -11.57 -2.14
N ALA A 338 3.75 -10.91 -1.05
CA ALA A 338 4.57 -11.51 0.02
C ALA A 338 3.92 -12.76 0.61
N MET A 339 2.65 -12.65 1.00
CA MET A 339 1.86 -13.74 1.58
C MET A 339 1.60 -14.87 0.58
N GLN A 340 1.39 -14.53 -0.70
CA GLN A 340 1.21 -15.52 -1.77
C GLN A 340 2.50 -16.31 -2.02
N LEU A 341 3.65 -15.61 -2.05
CA LEU A 341 4.95 -16.27 -2.18
C LEU A 341 5.22 -17.16 -0.98
N ALA A 342 5.02 -16.66 0.24
CA ALA A 342 5.21 -17.40 1.48
C ALA A 342 4.33 -18.67 1.56
N SER A 343 3.09 -18.61 1.08
CA SER A 343 2.19 -19.78 1.06
C SER A 343 2.50 -20.78 -0.06
N SER A 344 3.17 -20.33 -1.12
CA SER A 344 3.52 -21.15 -2.29
C SER A 344 4.59 -22.21 -2.01
N LYS A 345 4.76 -23.15 -2.95
CA LYS A 345 5.86 -24.12 -2.92
C LYS A 345 7.24 -23.47 -3.04
N HIS A 346 7.34 -22.32 -3.71
CA HIS A 346 8.60 -21.58 -3.83
C HIS A 346 9.02 -21.00 -2.48
N GLY A 347 8.10 -20.29 -1.79
CA GLY A 347 8.39 -19.74 -0.46
C GLY A 347 8.75 -20.83 0.56
N LYS A 348 8.01 -21.94 0.56
CA LYS A 348 8.31 -23.12 1.41
C LYS A 348 9.66 -23.79 1.10
N ALA A 349 10.22 -23.55 -0.08
CA ALA A 349 11.54 -24.03 -0.48
C ALA A 349 12.66 -23.00 -0.23
N GLY A 350 12.36 -21.88 0.45
CA GLY A 350 13.33 -20.82 0.75
C GLY A 350 13.56 -19.82 -0.40
N ILE A 351 12.77 -19.87 -1.47
CA ILE A 351 12.86 -18.90 -2.57
C ILE A 351 12.20 -17.58 -2.13
N ASN A 352 12.90 -16.47 -2.33
CA ASN A 352 12.45 -15.14 -1.97
C ASN A 352 12.36 -14.18 -3.18
N CYS A 353 11.88 -12.97 -2.96
CA CYS A 353 11.66 -11.96 -4.01
C CYS A 353 12.92 -11.69 -4.83
N LYS A 354 14.08 -11.57 -4.16
CA LYS A 354 15.39 -11.24 -4.75
C LYS A 354 15.99 -12.38 -5.58
N THR A 355 15.44 -13.59 -5.46
CA THR A 355 15.80 -14.72 -6.32
C THR A 355 15.34 -14.47 -7.76
N CYS A 356 14.16 -13.86 -7.92
CA CYS A 356 13.53 -13.62 -9.22
C CYS A 356 13.70 -12.18 -9.70
N HIS A 357 13.63 -11.22 -8.78
CA HIS A 357 13.69 -9.80 -9.06
C HIS A 357 15.04 -9.20 -8.70
N ASP A 358 15.48 -8.26 -9.52
CA ASP A 358 16.55 -7.35 -9.17
C ASP A 358 15.96 -6.13 -8.44
N PRO A 359 16.32 -5.89 -7.16
CA PRO A 359 15.70 -4.85 -6.35
C PRO A 359 16.09 -3.43 -6.78
N HIS A 360 17.22 -3.26 -7.47
CA HIS A 360 17.72 -1.95 -7.89
C HIS A 360 17.09 -1.52 -9.21
N THR A 361 16.92 -2.44 -10.15
CA THR A 361 16.32 -2.14 -11.47
C THR A 361 14.79 -2.32 -11.48
N GLN A 362 14.23 -3.01 -10.49
CA GLN A 362 12.85 -3.55 -10.44
C GLN A 362 12.49 -4.51 -11.59
N LYS A 363 13.46 -4.95 -12.36
CA LYS A 363 13.26 -5.93 -13.43
C LYS A 363 13.39 -7.33 -12.85
N THR A 364 12.89 -8.32 -13.59
CA THR A 364 13.28 -9.71 -13.34
C THR A 364 14.74 -9.89 -13.74
N ARG A 365 15.46 -10.76 -13.03
CA ARG A 365 16.88 -11.03 -13.29
C ARG A 365 17.13 -11.63 -14.68
N LYS A 366 16.12 -12.30 -15.24
CA LYS A 366 16.09 -12.84 -16.60
C LYS A 366 14.75 -12.55 -17.26
N LEU A 367 14.67 -12.75 -18.58
CA LEU A 367 13.39 -12.78 -19.27
C LEU A 367 12.49 -13.85 -18.65
N THR A 368 11.19 -13.58 -18.63
CA THR A 368 10.24 -14.26 -17.76
C THR A 368 10.24 -15.78 -17.90
N ASN A 369 10.35 -16.32 -19.11
CA ASN A 369 10.38 -17.77 -19.32
C ASN A 369 11.73 -18.38 -18.88
N ASP A 370 12.85 -17.77 -19.27
CA ASP A 370 14.18 -18.25 -18.91
C ASP A 370 14.38 -18.30 -17.40
N LEU A 371 13.78 -17.35 -16.67
CA LEU A 371 13.80 -17.34 -15.21
C LEU A 371 13.17 -18.61 -14.62
N CYS A 372 12.02 -19.05 -15.14
CA CYS A 372 11.37 -20.27 -14.68
C CYS A 372 12.18 -21.51 -15.07
N LEU A 373 12.72 -21.53 -16.30
CA LEU A 373 13.41 -22.67 -16.88
C LEU A 373 14.79 -22.95 -16.28
N ASP A 374 15.38 -21.98 -15.56
CA ASP A 374 16.62 -22.20 -14.78
C ASP A 374 16.48 -23.36 -13.77
N CYS A 375 15.30 -23.47 -13.14
CA CYS A 375 14.98 -24.54 -12.19
C CYS A 375 14.06 -25.60 -12.82
N HIS A 376 13.08 -25.18 -13.63
CA HIS A 376 12.11 -26.06 -14.29
C HIS A 376 12.58 -26.49 -15.68
N THR A 377 13.78 -27.07 -15.75
CA THR A 377 14.46 -27.41 -17.01
C THR A 377 13.67 -28.40 -17.89
N ASP A 378 12.77 -29.18 -17.31
CA ASP A 378 11.90 -30.13 -18.00
C ASP A 378 10.60 -29.51 -18.54
N LYS A 379 10.35 -28.22 -18.29
CA LYS A 379 9.09 -27.53 -18.64
C LYS A 379 9.17 -26.62 -19.87
N GLY A 380 10.34 -26.53 -20.51
CA GLY A 380 10.51 -25.72 -21.72
C GLY A 380 10.03 -26.37 -23.02
N THR A 381 9.45 -27.56 -22.95
CA THR A 381 9.11 -28.35 -24.13
C THR A 381 7.75 -27.95 -24.72
N ALA A 382 7.55 -28.24 -26.01
CA ALA A 382 6.28 -28.01 -26.69
C ALA A 382 5.16 -28.88 -26.10
N GLU A 383 5.50 -30.03 -25.52
CA GLU A 383 4.55 -30.86 -24.78
C GLU A 383 4.02 -30.12 -23.56
N HIS A 384 4.85 -29.41 -22.79
CA HIS A 384 4.36 -28.65 -21.64
C HIS A 384 3.56 -27.41 -22.02
N GLN A 385 3.96 -26.67 -23.06
CA GLN A 385 3.31 -25.41 -23.42
C GLN A 385 2.14 -25.57 -24.39
N MET A 386 2.06 -26.69 -25.12
CA MET A 386 1.37 -26.83 -26.41
C MET A 386 2.00 -25.98 -27.52
N GLU A 387 2.15 -26.58 -28.70
CA GLU A 387 2.69 -25.90 -29.88
C GLU A 387 1.91 -24.62 -30.23
N ALA A 388 0.58 -24.65 -30.09
CA ALA A 388 -0.26 -23.49 -30.37
C ALA A 388 0.03 -22.29 -29.45
N HIS A 389 0.24 -22.50 -28.15
CA HIS A 389 0.58 -21.42 -27.23
C HIS A 389 2.01 -20.93 -27.42
N LYS A 390 2.94 -21.85 -27.74
CA LYS A 390 4.30 -21.50 -28.10
C LYS A 390 4.36 -20.58 -29.33
N MET A 391 3.56 -20.87 -30.36
CA MET A 391 3.46 -20.00 -31.56
C MET A 391 2.89 -18.61 -31.25
N MET A 392 2.11 -18.48 -30.17
CA MET A 392 1.51 -17.22 -29.72
C MET A 392 2.34 -16.50 -28.65
N ASP A 393 3.56 -16.97 -28.38
CA ASP A 393 4.47 -16.43 -27.37
C ASP A 393 3.87 -16.35 -25.95
N VAL A 394 3.02 -17.32 -25.60
CA VAL A 394 2.46 -17.44 -24.24
C VAL A 394 3.58 -17.77 -23.27
N SER A 395 3.68 -17.00 -22.19
CA SER A 395 4.72 -17.13 -21.17
C SER A 395 4.25 -17.97 -19.97
N CYS A 396 5.19 -18.52 -19.20
CA CYS A 396 4.89 -19.32 -18.00
C CYS A 396 3.95 -18.56 -17.04
N VAL A 397 4.18 -17.26 -16.88
CA VAL A 397 3.40 -16.38 -15.99
C VAL A 397 1.96 -16.15 -16.45
N ASP A 398 1.61 -16.42 -17.70
CA ASP A 398 0.24 -16.21 -18.17
C ASP A 398 -0.74 -17.24 -17.59
N CYS A 399 -0.24 -18.44 -17.30
CA CYS A 399 -1.00 -19.51 -16.64
C CYS A 399 -0.68 -19.66 -15.15
N HIS A 400 0.61 -19.54 -14.78
CA HIS A 400 1.06 -19.75 -13.39
C HIS A 400 0.95 -18.50 -12.51
N MET A 401 0.88 -17.31 -13.12
CA MET A 401 0.76 -16.04 -12.42
C MET A 401 -0.34 -15.16 -13.04
N PRO A 402 -1.59 -15.64 -13.12
CA PRO A 402 -2.67 -14.90 -13.76
C PRO A 402 -2.91 -13.55 -13.07
N PHE A 403 -3.44 -12.59 -13.81
CA PHE A 403 -3.90 -11.32 -13.24
C PHE A 403 -5.10 -11.58 -12.33
N MET A 404 -4.86 -11.57 -11.03
CA MET A 404 -5.89 -11.85 -10.01
C MET A 404 -6.03 -10.73 -8.98
N ILE A 405 -5.15 -9.74 -9.05
CA ILE A 405 -5.03 -8.69 -8.05
C ILE A 405 -5.34 -7.34 -8.72
N GLY A 406 -6.23 -6.55 -8.10
CA GLY A 406 -6.54 -5.20 -8.56
C GLY A 406 -5.88 -4.10 -7.73
N SER A 407 -5.32 -3.08 -8.38
CA SER A 407 -5.06 -1.78 -7.77
C SER A 407 -6.40 -1.12 -7.44
N ARG A 408 -6.51 -0.53 -6.24
CA ARG A 408 -7.79 -0.10 -5.63
C ARG A 408 -8.59 0.97 -6.39
N VAL A 409 -8.07 1.53 -7.50
CA VAL A 409 -8.57 2.80 -8.02
C VAL A 409 -8.67 2.87 -9.55
N ARG A 410 -7.85 2.14 -10.31
CA ARG A 410 -8.09 1.98 -11.75
C ARG A 410 -9.28 1.06 -11.95
N SER A 411 -10.27 1.45 -12.74
CA SER A 411 -11.43 0.61 -13.11
C SER A 411 -11.08 -0.57 -14.05
N VAL A 412 -9.84 -1.07 -14.01
CA VAL A 412 -9.39 -2.24 -14.77
C VAL A 412 -9.62 -3.47 -13.92
N ARG A 413 -10.21 -4.51 -14.52
CA ARG A 413 -10.43 -5.82 -13.92
C ARG A 413 -9.10 -6.56 -13.81
N TYR A 414 -8.44 -6.41 -12.65
CA TYR A 414 -7.11 -6.94 -12.29
C TYR A 414 -5.94 -6.35 -13.10
N ASP A 415 -4.86 -6.01 -12.43
CA ASP A 415 -3.68 -5.39 -13.04
C ASP A 415 -2.35 -5.86 -12.43
N ASN A 416 -2.41 -6.72 -11.40
CA ASN A 416 -1.25 -7.33 -10.78
C ASN A 416 -1.33 -8.86 -10.85
N ARG A 417 -0.19 -9.49 -11.17
CA ARG A 417 -0.06 -10.94 -11.30
C ARG A 417 0.03 -11.63 -9.95
N SER A 418 -0.54 -12.82 -9.86
CA SER A 418 -0.41 -13.66 -8.67
C SER A 418 1.04 -14.06 -8.42
N HIS A 419 1.37 -14.33 -7.16
CA HIS A 419 2.62 -14.92 -6.71
C HIS A 419 2.39 -16.25 -5.97
N HIS A 420 1.26 -16.92 -6.22
CA HIS A 420 1.02 -18.29 -5.75
C HIS A 420 1.71 -19.33 -6.64
N PHE A 421 1.98 -19.00 -7.91
CA PHE A 421 2.60 -19.86 -8.94
C PHE A 421 1.82 -21.13 -9.32
N ASP A 422 0.75 -21.45 -8.59
CA ASP A 422 -0.16 -22.54 -8.91
C ASP A 422 -1.05 -22.20 -10.11
N VAL A 423 -1.34 -23.23 -10.90
CA VAL A 423 -2.28 -23.13 -12.02
C VAL A 423 -3.70 -23.18 -11.45
N LEU A 424 -4.30 -22.01 -11.26
CA LEU A 424 -5.72 -21.88 -10.95
C LEU A 424 -6.53 -22.41 -12.13
N THR A 425 -7.37 -23.41 -11.92
CA THR A 425 -8.11 -24.07 -12.98
C THR A 425 -9.46 -23.38 -13.23
N PRO A 426 -10.07 -23.55 -14.41
CA PRO A 426 -11.44 -23.09 -14.62
C PRO A 426 -12.45 -23.79 -13.70
N THR A 427 -12.16 -24.98 -13.17
CA THR A 427 -12.93 -25.64 -12.12
C THR A 427 -12.94 -24.81 -10.83
N ASP A 428 -11.79 -24.28 -10.39
CA ASP A 428 -11.73 -23.42 -9.20
C ASP A 428 -12.62 -22.18 -9.38
N SER A 429 -12.61 -21.57 -10.58
CA SER A 429 -13.51 -20.47 -10.92
C SER A 429 -15.00 -20.89 -10.91
N LEU A 430 -15.32 -22.09 -11.39
CA LEU A 430 -16.69 -22.63 -11.42
C LEU A 430 -17.22 -22.89 -10.01
N GLU A 431 -16.41 -23.51 -9.15
CA GLU A 431 -16.77 -23.75 -7.76
C GLU A 431 -17.03 -22.44 -7.02
N GLN A 432 -16.19 -21.42 -7.27
CA GLN A 432 -16.40 -20.11 -6.71
C GLN A 432 -17.65 -19.40 -7.28
N PHE A 433 -17.90 -19.53 -8.58
CA PHE A 433 -19.12 -19.00 -9.20
C PHE A 433 -20.37 -19.61 -8.55
N ASP A 434 -20.41 -20.93 -8.39
CA ASP A 434 -21.52 -21.64 -7.77
C ASP A 434 -21.65 -21.26 -6.27
N TYR A 435 -20.54 -21.04 -5.56
CA TYR A 435 -20.53 -20.49 -4.19
C TYR A 435 -21.15 -19.09 -4.13
N LEU A 436 -20.83 -18.20 -5.07
CA LEU A 436 -21.34 -16.82 -5.07
C LEU A 436 -22.80 -16.73 -5.49
N LYS A 437 -23.24 -17.59 -6.42
CA LYS A 437 -24.61 -17.60 -6.96
C LYS A 437 -25.68 -17.62 -5.87
N GLN A 438 -25.48 -18.40 -4.80
CA GLN A 438 -26.45 -18.52 -3.71
C GLN A 438 -26.77 -17.19 -3.00
N PHE A 439 -25.85 -16.22 -3.03
CA PHE A 439 -26.06 -14.90 -2.42
C PHE A 439 -26.71 -13.89 -3.37
N THR A 440 -26.96 -14.31 -4.61
CA THR A 440 -27.59 -13.47 -5.65
C THR A 440 -29.07 -13.76 -5.86
N GLU A 441 -29.58 -14.83 -5.27
CA GLU A 441 -30.96 -15.26 -5.37
C GLU A 441 -31.90 -14.30 -4.60
N PRO A 442 -33.14 -14.06 -5.08
CA PRO A 442 -34.08 -13.13 -4.46
C PRO A 442 -34.48 -13.46 -3.01
N ASP A 443 -34.37 -14.72 -2.61
CA ASP A 443 -34.72 -15.25 -1.28
C ASP A 443 -33.52 -15.43 -0.35
N ALA A 444 -32.32 -14.98 -0.77
CA ALA A 444 -31.17 -14.94 0.11
C ALA A 444 -31.46 -14.02 1.32
N ASP A 445 -31.29 -14.55 2.53
CA ASP A 445 -31.58 -13.87 3.79
C ASP A 445 -31.00 -12.43 3.83
N PRO A 446 -31.82 -11.40 4.07
CA PRO A 446 -31.37 -10.01 4.12
C PRO A 446 -30.39 -9.70 5.26
N GLU A 447 -30.22 -10.59 6.25
CA GLU A 447 -29.18 -10.42 7.27
C GLU A 447 -27.76 -10.72 6.75
N ASN A 448 -27.64 -11.43 5.63
CA ASN A 448 -26.35 -11.79 5.05
C ASN A 448 -25.62 -10.57 4.46
N ARG A 449 -24.37 -10.37 4.91
CA ARG A 449 -23.50 -9.27 4.46
C ARG A 449 -23.22 -9.29 2.96
N GLN A 450 -23.09 -10.45 2.32
CA GLN A 450 -22.87 -10.56 0.87
C GLN A 450 -24.13 -10.15 0.08
N THR A 451 -25.31 -10.63 0.46
CA THR A 451 -26.58 -10.23 -0.19
C THR A 451 -26.80 -8.71 -0.16
N LYS A 452 -26.45 -8.04 0.94
CA LYS A 452 -26.47 -6.57 1.03
C LYS A 452 -25.55 -5.89 0.02
N PHE A 453 -24.39 -6.46 -0.28
CA PHE A 453 -23.49 -5.92 -1.31
C PHE A 453 -24.02 -6.18 -2.71
N TRP A 454 -24.64 -7.35 -2.93
CA TRP A 454 -25.31 -7.69 -4.18
C TRP A 454 -26.46 -6.72 -4.50
N GLN A 455 -27.31 -6.42 -3.53
CA GLN A 455 -28.37 -5.41 -3.68
C GLN A 455 -27.79 -4.05 -4.11
N LYS A 456 -26.70 -3.62 -3.48
CA LYS A 456 -26.00 -2.39 -3.88
C LYS A 456 -25.44 -2.46 -5.30
N ILE A 457 -24.86 -3.58 -5.72
CA ILE A 457 -24.39 -3.75 -7.10
C ILE A 457 -25.58 -3.63 -8.05
N ASN A 458 -26.71 -4.29 -7.79
CA ASN A 458 -27.89 -4.20 -8.64
C ASN A 458 -28.49 -2.80 -8.72
N GLU A 459 -28.62 -2.08 -7.61
CA GLU A 459 -29.04 -0.67 -7.57
C GLU A 459 -28.12 0.22 -8.41
N ASN A 460 -26.82 -0.11 -8.42
CA ASN A 460 -25.77 0.61 -9.12
C ASN A 460 -25.36 -0.05 -10.46
N GLY A 461 -26.13 -0.99 -11.03
CA GLY A 461 -25.77 -1.65 -12.28
C GLY A 461 -24.48 -2.50 -12.29
N ALA A 462 -24.17 -3.10 -13.45
CA ALA A 462 -23.05 -4.03 -13.60
C ALA A 462 -21.69 -3.38 -13.35
N CYS A 463 -20.87 -4.06 -12.53
CA CYS A 463 -19.52 -3.67 -12.18
C CYS A 463 -18.60 -3.64 -13.42
N TYR A 464 -17.74 -2.63 -13.52
CA TYR A 464 -16.70 -2.41 -14.57
C TYR A 464 -17.20 -2.10 -16.00
N ASP A 465 -18.45 -2.37 -16.36
CA ASP A 465 -18.95 -2.17 -17.75
C ASP A 465 -19.32 -0.72 -18.10
N SER A 466 -19.46 0.19 -17.13
CA SER A 466 -20.08 1.50 -17.39
C SER A 466 -19.18 2.71 -17.22
N TRP A 467 -17.95 2.59 -16.68
CA TRP A 467 -17.08 3.72 -16.26
C TRP A 467 -17.79 4.78 -15.38
N LYS A 468 -19.05 4.53 -14.98
CA LYS A 468 -20.02 5.47 -14.42
C LYS A 468 -20.14 5.32 -12.91
N TYR A 469 -19.39 4.40 -12.29
CA TYR A 469 -19.45 4.18 -10.84
C TYR A 469 -18.11 4.42 -10.12
N PRO A 470 -18.14 5.16 -8.99
CA PRO A 470 -16.97 5.38 -8.13
C PRO A 470 -16.43 4.10 -7.53
N SER A 471 -15.10 4.08 -7.38
CA SER A 471 -14.29 3.53 -6.28
C SER A 471 -15.02 2.78 -5.14
N ASN A 472 -15.62 1.64 -5.45
CA ASN A 472 -15.82 0.61 -4.44
C ASN A 472 -15.73 -0.77 -5.08
N MET A 473 -14.58 -0.99 -5.72
CA MET A 473 -14.12 -2.30 -6.17
C MET A 473 -14.37 -3.36 -5.11
N PHE A 474 -14.31 -3.00 -3.81
CA PHE A 474 -14.62 -3.91 -2.72
C PHE A 474 -15.96 -4.65 -2.88
N TRP A 475 -17.04 -3.96 -3.26
CA TRP A 475 -18.32 -4.63 -3.52
C TRP A 475 -18.22 -5.50 -4.78
N CYS A 476 -17.65 -4.95 -5.84
CA CYS A 476 -17.52 -5.65 -7.13
C CYS A 476 -16.69 -6.93 -7.02
N THR A 477 -15.55 -6.90 -6.33
CA THR A 477 -14.68 -8.07 -6.11
C THR A 477 -15.34 -9.10 -5.19
N SER A 478 -16.25 -8.68 -4.30
CA SER A 478 -17.03 -9.63 -3.49
C SER A 478 -17.94 -10.53 -4.33
N PHE A 479 -18.28 -10.13 -5.55
CA PHE A 479 -19.11 -10.87 -6.51
C PHE A 479 -18.45 -10.99 -7.89
N ASP A 480 -17.12 -10.93 -7.93
CA ASP A 480 -16.35 -11.28 -9.12
C ASP A 480 -15.87 -12.73 -8.97
N VAL A 481 -15.56 -13.36 -10.11
CA VAL A 481 -15.08 -14.74 -10.17
C VAL A 481 -13.56 -14.74 -10.16
N LEU A 482 -12.95 -15.75 -9.54
CA LEU A 482 -11.53 -15.98 -9.36
C LEU A 482 -10.87 -16.22 -10.72
N PRO A 483 -9.99 -15.32 -11.21
CA PRO A 483 -9.29 -15.49 -12.47
C PRO A 483 -8.48 -16.78 -12.44
N ASN A 484 -8.55 -17.52 -13.54
CA ASN A 484 -7.85 -18.78 -13.71
C ASN A 484 -6.71 -18.66 -14.73
N ALA A 485 -6.00 -19.76 -14.96
CA ALA A 485 -4.88 -19.88 -15.87
C ALA A 485 -5.18 -19.53 -17.33
N CYS A 486 -6.45 -19.47 -17.74
CA CYS A 486 -6.86 -19.03 -19.08
C CYS A 486 -7.20 -17.54 -19.15
N SER A 487 -7.39 -16.87 -18.00
CA SER A 487 -7.93 -15.51 -17.93
C SER A 487 -7.05 -14.45 -18.60
N SER A 488 -5.72 -14.62 -18.57
CA SER A 488 -4.75 -13.70 -19.18
C SER A 488 -4.90 -13.58 -20.71
N CYS A 489 -5.28 -14.66 -21.38
CA CYS A 489 -5.35 -14.73 -22.85
C CYS A 489 -6.79 -14.84 -23.38
N HIS A 490 -7.74 -15.24 -22.54
CA HIS A 490 -9.13 -15.50 -22.92
C HIS A 490 -10.13 -14.70 -22.08
N HIS A 491 -9.82 -13.44 -21.81
CA HIS A 491 -10.59 -12.53 -20.97
C HIS A 491 -12.10 -12.44 -21.32
N SER A 492 -12.48 -12.59 -22.60
CA SER A 492 -13.88 -12.57 -23.05
C SER A 492 -14.72 -13.75 -22.54
N GLU A 493 -14.07 -14.81 -22.08
CA GLU A 493 -14.71 -16.01 -21.53
C GLU A 493 -14.82 -15.97 -20.01
N PHE A 494 -14.49 -14.83 -19.42
CA PHE A 494 -14.61 -14.65 -17.99
C PHE A 494 -15.94 -13.92 -17.67
N PRO A 495 -16.74 -14.40 -16.69
CA PRO A 495 -18.05 -13.86 -16.37
C PRO A 495 -18.06 -12.35 -16.20
N LEU A 496 -19.17 -11.68 -16.52
CA LEU A 496 -19.32 -10.29 -16.12
C LEU A 496 -19.48 -10.20 -14.59
N PRO A 497 -18.75 -9.31 -13.90
CA PRO A 497 -18.82 -9.23 -12.44
C PRO A 497 -20.23 -8.87 -11.97
N GLY A 498 -20.72 -9.58 -10.97
CA GLY A 498 -22.11 -9.45 -10.56
C GLY A 498 -23.12 -9.97 -11.57
N LYS A 499 -22.80 -10.95 -12.43
CA LYS A 499 -23.80 -11.67 -13.23
C LYS A 499 -23.63 -13.17 -13.06
N PHE A 500 -24.65 -13.81 -12.48
CA PHE A 500 -24.64 -15.22 -12.09
C PHE A 500 -25.73 -16.03 -12.80
N ASP A 501 -25.82 -15.86 -14.12
CA ASP A 501 -26.75 -16.57 -15.00
C ASP A 501 -26.08 -17.74 -15.75
N ASP A 502 -26.89 -18.54 -16.44
CA ASP A 502 -26.42 -19.70 -17.22
C ASP A 502 -25.49 -19.27 -18.36
N GLU A 503 -25.65 -18.07 -18.93
CA GLU A 503 -24.76 -17.56 -19.98
C GLU A 503 -23.34 -17.39 -19.44
N GLN A 504 -23.21 -16.70 -18.29
CA GLN A 504 -21.92 -16.50 -17.63
C GLN A 504 -21.31 -17.83 -17.17
N ARG A 505 -22.10 -18.73 -16.59
CA ARG A 505 -21.64 -20.06 -16.18
C ARG A 505 -21.11 -20.87 -17.38
N ASN A 506 -21.80 -20.80 -18.52
CA ASN A 506 -21.37 -21.45 -19.76
C ASN A 506 -20.04 -20.91 -20.31
N LYS A 507 -19.67 -19.65 -20.03
CA LYS A 507 -18.35 -19.13 -20.40
C LYS A 507 -17.24 -19.88 -19.65
N LEU A 508 -17.40 -20.10 -18.35
CA LEU A 508 -16.45 -20.85 -17.53
C LEU A 508 -16.36 -22.33 -17.94
N LEU A 509 -17.49 -22.97 -18.28
CA LEU A 509 -17.51 -24.35 -18.78
C LEU A 509 -16.70 -24.50 -20.09
N ARG A 510 -16.80 -23.54 -21.01
CA ARG A 510 -15.95 -23.51 -22.23
C ARG A 510 -14.47 -23.37 -21.88
N GLY A 511 -14.14 -22.54 -20.88
CA GLY A 511 -12.79 -22.46 -20.32
C GLY A 511 -12.30 -23.80 -19.81
N GLN A 512 -13.13 -24.54 -19.07
CA GLN A 512 -12.79 -25.88 -18.57
C GLN A 512 -12.57 -26.88 -19.71
N GLU A 513 -13.39 -26.86 -20.76
CA GLU A 513 -13.18 -27.70 -21.94
C GLU A 513 -11.83 -27.41 -22.62
N ARG A 514 -11.44 -26.13 -22.71
CA ARG A 514 -10.11 -25.74 -23.25
C ARG A 514 -9.00 -26.26 -22.35
N TYR A 515 -9.11 -26.05 -21.04
CA TYR A 515 -8.10 -26.51 -20.09
C TYR A 515 -7.94 -28.03 -20.13
N ASN A 516 -9.03 -28.78 -20.25
CA ASN A 516 -8.98 -30.23 -20.42
C ASN A 516 -8.30 -30.67 -21.74
N LYS A 517 -8.46 -29.90 -22.83
CA LYS A 517 -7.71 -30.14 -24.08
C LYS A 517 -6.23 -29.88 -23.90
N PHE A 518 -5.86 -28.83 -23.17
CA PHE A 518 -4.48 -28.54 -22.79
C PHE A 518 -3.89 -29.73 -22.02
N LEU A 519 -4.51 -30.16 -20.93
CA LEU A 519 -4.02 -31.30 -20.13
C LEU A 519 -3.82 -32.57 -20.96
N LYS A 520 -4.74 -32.87 -21.91
CA LYS A 520 -4.62 -34.03 -22.80
C LYS A 520 -3.48 -33.90 -23.81
N ALA A 521 -3.11 -32.68 -24.19
CA ALA A 521 -1.99 -32.43 -25.08
C ALA A 521 -0.65 -32.52 -24.35
N THR A 522 -0.61 -32.14 -23.06
CA THR A 522 0.63 -32.08 -22.25
C THR A 522 0.96 -33.34 -21.47
N THR A 523 0.08 -34.35 -21.50
CA THR A 523 0.26 -35.65 -20.81
C THR A 523 0.67 -36.78 -21.74
N LYS A 524 0.87 -36.49 -23.03
CA LYS A 524 1.46 -37.39 -24.02
C LYS A 524 2.95 -37.13 -24.14
#